data_AF-A0A9P5SS31-F1
#
_entry.id   AF-A0A9P5SS31-F1
#
_cell.length_a   1.000
_cell.length_b   1.000
_cell.length_c   1.000
_cell.angle_alpha   90.00
_cell.angle_beta   90.00
_cell.angle_gamma   90.00
#
_symmetry.space_group_name_H-M   'P 1'
#
loop_
_entity.id
_entity.type
_entity.pdbx_description
1 polymer ?
#
loop_
_entity_poly.entity_id
_entity_poly.type
_entity_poly.pdbx_seq_one_letter_code
_entity_poly.pdbx_strand_id
1 'polypeptide(L)'
;MLRANNEEAIQSRNHHSLEALNICCLWNVMDEPQDETQDELELENPTRREENILIPFLDTFDSVPQSMISSDGDIAALIRAGLHWEVIDLDGYEEAGPLTQAAILDHAAHLRHLDISYISSFSSEDLCTILSKCRSLVRFTAIDPVDPDPAVNPVMSGADFIQLDWASTSLAVWNCMITVPRSNGGDEEEEDGQANNEMESHRIQQQVYQKLAQQTRLQELKLGRLDRKQVPEDESWYQTQCLEMTLASGMDELAVLKDLKQLDISYMNHNLGLTELEWMAKHWPKLEKIDGLFRGCRDPRPVVHEWLATHQPDWVVDDNVRQARQTALRRISIDRE
;
A
#
# COMPACT_ATOMS: atom_id res chain seq x y z
N MET A 1 54.61 -11.16 -27.07
CA MET A 1 54.35 -12.48 -26.46
C MET A 1 53.75 -12.21 -25.09
N LEU A 2 52.48 -12.36 -24.77
CA LEU A 2 51.34 -13.03 -25.40
C LEU A 2 50.10 -12.11 -25.21
N ARG A 3 49.42 -11.80 -26.31
CA ARG A 3 48.01 -11.38 -26.37
C ARG A 3 47.35 -12.41 -27.30
N ALA A 4 46.39 -13.18 -26.80
CA ALA A 4 45.35 -13.88 -27.54
C ALA A 4 44.64 -14.87 -26.59
N ASN A 5 43.35 -15.10 -26.84
CA ASN A 5 42.48 -16.16 -26.31
C ASN A 5 41.58 -15.76 -25.13
N ASN A 6 40.44 -15.14 -25.46
CA ASN A 6 39.12 -15.70 -25.10
C ASN A 6 37.98 -14.89 -25.75
N GLU A 7 37.92 -14.92 -27.07
CA GLU A 7 36.73 -14.61 -27.87
C GLU A 7 36.32 -15.91 -28.56
N GLU A 8 35.42 -16.69 -27.96
CA GLU A 8 34.62 -17.73 -28.64
C GLU A 8 33.62 -18.36 -27.67
N ALA A 9 32.49 -17.69 -27.42
CA ALA A 9 31.28 -18.31 -26.84
C ALA A 9 30.02 -17.43 -26.99
N ILE A 10 29.79 -16.80 -28.15
CA ILE A 10 28.49 -16.17 -28.45
C ILE A 10 28.15 -16.46 -29.91
N GLN A 11 27.55 -17.62 -30.18
CA GLN A 11 26.78 -17.90 -31.40
C GLN A 11 26.08 -19.26 -31.27
N SER A 12 24.88 -19.28 -30.70
CA SER A 12 23.78 -20.20 -31.09
C SER A 12 22.59 -20.00 -30.15
N ARG A 13 21.58 -19.26 -30.64
CA ARG A 13 20.13 -19.51 -30.45
C ARG A 13 19.35 -18.23 -30.75
N ASN A 14 19.09 -18.01 -32.04
CA ASN A 14 17.92 -17.29 -32.52
C ASN A 14 17.21 -18.24 -33.49
N HIS A 15 16.00 -18.68 -33.15
CA HIS A 15 14.85 -18.75 -34.06
C HIS A 15 13.64 -19.44 -33.39
N HIS A 16 12.45 -18.96 -33.74
CA HIS A 16 11.09 -19.26 -33.26
C HIS A 16 10.70 -18.46 -32.00
N SER A 17 9.60 -17.70 -31.95
CA SER A 17 8.49 -17.46 -32.87
C SER A 17 7.80 -16.16 -32.41
N LEU A 18 7.52 -15.24 -33.35
CA LEU A 18 6.70 -14.04 -33.15
C LEU A 18 5.42 -14.21 -33.99
N GLU A 19 4.31 -14.56 -33.35
CA GLU A 19 2.95 -14.42 -33.89
C GLU A 19 2.05 -14.06 -32.68
N ALA A 20 1.67 -12.79 -32.52
CA ALA A 20 0.44 -12.20 -33.07
C ALA A 20 -0.84 -12.86 -32.50
N LEU A 21 -1.26 -12.46 -31.30
CA LEU A 21 -2.61 -12.72 -30.80
C LEU A 21 -3.52 -11.55 -31.19
N ASN A 22 -4.24 -11.78 -32.29
CA ASN A 22 -5.32 -10.96 -32.81
C ASN A 22 -6.56 -11.85 -32.75
N ILE A 23 -7.47 -11.61 -31.79
CA ILE A 23 -8.76 -12.32 -31.74
C ILE A 23 -9.87 -11.29 -31.85
N CYS A 24 -10.31 -11.11 -33.10
CA CYS A 24 -11.58 -10.52 -33.47
C CYS A 24 -12.71 -11.55 -33.34
N CYS A 25 -13.89 -10.99 -33.12
CA CYS A 25 -15.24 -11.56 -33.16
C CYS A 25 -15.53 -12.42 -34.40
N LEU A 26 -16.28 -13.51 -34.21
CA LEU A 26 -17.16 -14.22 -35.15
C LEU A 26 -18.11 -15.07 -34.25
N TRP A 27 -19.42 -14.87 -34.10
CA TRP A 27 -20.55 -14.82 -35.05
C TRP A 27 -20.56 -15.98 -36.07
N ASN A 28 -21.38 -16.99 -35.76
CA ASN A 28 -22.14 -17.89 -36.66
C ASN A 28 -23.08 -18.70 -35.72
N VAL A 29 -24.41 -18.50 -35.70
CA VAL A 29 -25.41 -18.83 -36.73
C VAL A 29 -25.23 -20.25 -37.27
N MET A 30 -26.04 -21.18 -36.76
CA MET A 30 -26.66 -22.27 -37.52
C MET A 30 -27.95 -22.72 -36.83
N ASP A 31 -28.87 -23.17 -37.67
CA ASP A 31 -30.30 -23.26 -37.49
C ASP A 31 -30.82 -24.38 -36.58
N GLU A 32 -32.01 -24.09 -36.04
CA GLU A 32 -33.18 -24.91 -35.71
C GLU A 32 -33.31 -26.30 -36.39
N PRO A 33 -34.00 -27.29 -35.77
CA PRO A 33 -35.47 -27.19 -35.68
C PRO A 33 -36.16 -27.73 -34.40
N GLN A 34 -37.25 -27.03 -34.09
CA GLN A 34 -38.58 -27.40 -33.60
C GLN A 34 -38.77 -28.75 -32.87
N ASP A 35 -39.26 -28.67 -31.63
CA ASP A 35 -40.32 -29.58 -31.18
C ASP A 35 -41.37 -28.82 -30.36
N GLU A 36 -42.63 -29.12 -30.63
CA GLU A 36 -43.84 -28.44 -30.21
C GLU A 36 -44.28 -28.92 -28.81
N THR A 37 -44.35 -28.01 -27.84
CA THR A 37 -45.32 -28.13 -26.73
C THR A 37 -45.82 -26.74 -26.34
N GLN A 38 -47.01 -26.41 -26.84
CA GLN A 38 -47.81 -25.28 -26.37
C GLN A 38 -48.44 -25.66 -25.01
N ASP A 39 -47.94 -25.07 -23.94
CA ASP A 39 -48.73 -24.80 -22.73
C ASP A 39 -48.76 -23.28 -22.54
N GLU A 40 -49.91 -22.70 -22.86
CA GLU A 40 -50.25 -21.30 -22.60
C GLU A 40 -50.32 -21.06 -21.08
N LEU A 41 -49.22 -20.57 -20.51
CA LEU A 41 -49.24 -19.84 -19.25
C LEU A 41 -48.99 -18.37 -19.57
N GLU A 42 -50.03 -17.55 -19.40
CA GLU A 42 -49.97 -16.09 -19.42
C GLU A 42 -49.00 -15.59 -18.34
N LEU A 43 -47.72 -15.47 -18.70
CA LEU A 43 -46.71 -14.77 -17.92
C LEU A 43 -46.93 -13.27 -18.11
N GLU A 44 -47.60 -12.65 -17.14
CA GLU A 44 -47.62 -11.21 -16.95
C GLU A 44 -46.18 -10.70 -16.96
N ASN A 45 -45.83 -9.92 -17.99
CA ASN A 45 -44.58 -9.18 -18.07
C ASN A 45 -44.43 -8.31 -16.81
N PRO A 46 -43.48 -8.58 -15.89
CA PRO A 46 -43.15 -7.61 -14.89
C PRO A 46 -42.38 -6.52 -15.61
N THR A 47 -43.05 -5.43 -15.95
CA THR A 47 -42.42 -4.15 -16.25
C THR A 47 -41.41 -3.89 -15.14
N ARG A 48 -40.13 -4.17 -15.44
CA ARG A 48 -38.96 -3.90 -14.61
C ARG A 48 -38.95 -2.38 -14.47
N ARG A 49 -39.57 -1.88 -13.41
CA ARG A 49 -39.47 -0.47 -13.03
C ARG A 49 -38.00 -0.24 -12.74
N GLU A 50 -37.30 0.35 -13.70
CA GLU A 50 -36.05 1.06 -13.45
C GLU A 50 -36.42 2.22 -12.51
N GLU A 51 -36.46 1.92 -11.21
CA GLU A 51 -36.42 2.94 -10.18
C GLU A 51 -35.04 3.60 -10.34
N ASN A 52 -35.00 4.65 -11.16
CA ASN A 52 -33.90 5.60 -11.19
C ASN A 52 -33.86 6.25 -9.81
N ILE A 53 -33.16 5.59 -8.89
CA ILE A 53 -32.74 6.17 -7.62
C ILE A 53 -31.83 7.33 -8.01
N LEU A 54 -32.38 8.54 -7.99
CA LEU A 54 -31.62 9.77 -8.09
C LEU A 54 -30.74 9.82 -6.85
N ILE A 55 -29.54 9.25 -6.94
CA ILE A 55 -28.51 9.42 -5.93
C ILE A 55 -28.11 10.90 -6.02
N PRO A 56 -28.31 11.71 -4.97
CA PRO A 56 -27.89 13.11 -4.97
C PRO A 56 -26.39 13.19 -5.27
N PHE A 57 -25.93 14.37 -5.70
CA PHE A 57 -24.49 14.67 -5.86
C PHE A 57 -23.77 14.33 -4.55
N LEU A 58 -23.19 13.13 -4.48
CA LEU A 58 -22.38 12.68 -3.37
C LEU A 58 -20.94 12.94 -3.79
N ASP A 59 -20.28 13.83 -3.07
CA ASP A 59 -18.85 14.12 -3.26
C ASP A 59 -17.97 13.13 -2.45
N THR A 60 -18.58 12.32 -1.57
CA THR A 60 -17.92 11.32 -0.70
C THR A 60 -18.69 9.99 -0.63
N PHE A 61 -17.97 8.86 -0.70
CA PHE A 61 -18.53 7.51 -0.74
C PHE A 61 -19.06 6.98 0.61
N ASP A 62 -18.60 7.51 1.75
CA ASP A 62 -18.85 7.01 3.12
C ASP A 62 -20.31 6.97 3.60
N SER A 63 -21.23 7.50 2.80
CA SER A 63 -22.64 7.64 3.19
C SER A 63 -23.51 6.43 2.86
N VAL A 64 -22.97 5.42 2.19
CA VAL A 64 -23.75 4.24 1.80
C VAL A 64 -23.73 3.18 2.92
N PRO A 65 -24.90 2.70 3.39
CA PRO A 65 -24.95 1.65 4.40
C PRO A 65 -24.28 0.37 3.89
N GLN A 66 -23.29 -0.15 4.63
CA GLN A 66 -22.61 -1.42 4.31
C GLN A 66 -23.59 -2.59 4.14
N SER A 67 -24.75 -2.57 4.80
CA SER A 67 -25.78 -3.62 4.67
C SER A 67 -26.40 -3.74 3.28
N MET A 68 -26.25 -2.74 2.41
CA MET A 68 -26.71 -2.78 1.01
C MET A 68 -25.67 -3.33 0.04
N ILE A 69 -24.43 -3.49 0.48
CA ILE A 69 -23.30 -3.86 -0.36
C ILE A 69 -22.92 -5.29 -0.01
N SER A 70 -23.13 -6.21 -0.96
CA SER A 70 -22.94 -7.64 -0.73
C SER A 70 -21.82 -8.25 -1.55
N SER A 71 -21.23 -7.49 -2.47
CA SER A 71 -20.24 -7.98 -3.42
C SER A 71 -19.33 -6.87 -3.96
N ASP A 72 -18.17 -7.26 -4.48
CA ASP A 72 -17.28 -6.41 -5.30
C ASP A 72 -18.04 -5.68 -6.43
N GLY A 73 -19.02 -6.36 -7.05
CA GLY A 73 -19.83 -5.79 -8.12
C GLY A 73 -20.71 -4.63 -7.67
N ASP A 74 -21.26 -4.70 -6.45
CA ASP A 74 -22.09 -3.65 -5.87
C ASP A 74 -21.25 -2.41 -5.57
N ILE A 75 -20.06 -2.60 -4.98
CA ILE A 75 -19.08 -1.52 -4.72
C ILE A 75 -18.66 -0.86 -6.03
N ALA A 76 -18.28 -1.67 -7.02
CA ALA A 76 -17.84 -1.18 -8.33
C ALA A 76 -18.95 -0.39 -9.04
N ALA A 77 -20.19 -0.87 -9.00
CA ALA A 77 -21.33 -0.19 -9.60
C ALA A 77 -21.60 1.16 -8.92
N LEU A 78 -21.49 1.21 -7.59
CA LEU A 78 -21.67 2.44 -6.82
C LEU A 78 -20.57 3.47 -7.14
N ILE A 79 -19.30 3.06 -7.21
CA ILE A 79 -18.21 3.95 -7.61
C ILE A 79 -18.47 4.47 -9.03
N ARG A 80 -18.78 3.61 -10.01
CA ARG A 80 -19.03 4.04 -11.40
C ARG A 80 -20.24 4.95 -11.56
N ALA A 81 -21.21 4.88 -10.67
CA ALA A 81 -22.39 5.74 -10.72
C ALA A 81 -22.05 7.22 -10.42
N GLY A 82 -20.96 7.48 -9.70
CA GLY A 82 -20.48 8.85 -9.49
C GLY A 82 -19.74 9.39 -10.71
N LEU A 83 -19.91 10.67 -11.01
CA LEU A 83 -19.27 11.27 -12.18
C LEU A 83 -17.81 11.66 -11.90
N HIS A 84 -17.51 12.14 -10.70
CA HIS A 84 -16.22 12.75 -10.37
C HIS A 84 -15.80 12.55 -8.90
N TRP A 85 -15.54 11.30 -8.49
CA TRP A 85 -15.06 11.04 -7.13
C TRP A 85 -13.67 11.63 -6.87
N GLU A 86 -13.59 12.68 -6.06
CA GLU A 86 -12.32 13.18 -5.52
C GLU A 86 -11.86 12.38 -4.30
N VAL A 87 -12.81 11.79 -3.57
CA VAL A 87 -12.58 11.04 -2.33
C VAL A 87 -13.31 9.71 -2.44
N ILE A 88 -12.55 8.63 -2.35
CA ILE A 88 -13.05 7.26 -2.22
C ILE A 88 -12.46 6.71 -0.93
N ASP A 89 -13.32 6.33 0.00
CA ASP A 89 -12.94 5.68 1.24
C ASP A 89 -13.75 4.38 1.33
N LEU A 90 -12.98 3.29 1.38
CA LEU A 90 -13.44 1.92 1.34
C LEU A 90 -13.03 1.19 2.63
N ASP A 91 -12.82 1.92 3.72
CA ASP A 91 -12.54 1.34 5.03
C ASP A 91 -13.63 0.34 5.44
N GLY A 92 -13.22 -0.90 5.71
CA GLY A 92 -14.12 -2.00 6.11
C GLY A 92 -14.92 -2.65 4.98
N TYR A 93 -14.68 -2.31 3.71
CA TYR A 93 -15.31 -2.99 2.56
C TYR A 93 -14.47 -4.19 2.10
N GLU A 94 -14.47 -5.26 2.90
CA GLU A 94 -13.66 -6.47 2.66
C GLU A 94 -13.94 -7.17 1.31
N GLU A 95 -15.16 -6.98 0.77
CA GLU A 95 -15.60 -7.54 -0.51
C GLU A 95 -15.09 -6.77 -1.73
N ALA A 96 -14.43 -5.61 -1.55
CA ALA A 96 -13.82 -4.89 -2.66
C ALA A 96 -12.79 -5.79 -3.34
N GLY A 97 -12.70 -5.75 -4.66
CA GLY A 97 -11.83 -6.61 -5.45
C GLY A 97 -11.50 -6.00 -6.82
N PRO A 98 -11.25 -6.84 -7.84
CA PRO A 98 -10.85 -6.37 -9.17
C PRO A 98 -11.87 -5.46 -9.87
N LEU A 99 -13.18 -5.67 -9.66
CA LEU A 99 -14.21 -4.80 -10.26
C LEU A 99 -14.19 -3.42 -9.60
N THR A 100 -14.04 -3.36 -8.29
CA THR A 100 -13.86 -2.13 -7.51
C THR A 100 -12.61 -1.39 -7.94
N GLN A 101 -11.47 -2.07 -8.05
CA GLN A 101 -10.23 -1.48 -8.55
C GLN A 101 -10.42 -0.86 -9.95
N ALA A 102 -11.05 -1.58 -10.88
CA ALA A 102 -11.34 -1.05 -12.21
C ALA A 102 -12.21 0.22 -12.14
N ALA A 103 -13.22 0.24 -11.27
CA ALA A 103 -14.05 1.42 -11.04
C ALA A 103 -13.28 2.60 -10.44
N ILE A 104 -12.34 2.37 -9.50
CA ILE A 104 -11.45 3.41 -8.98
C ILE A 104 -10.63 4.04 -10.11
N LEU A 105 -10.11 3.20 -11.01
CA LEU A 105 -9.29 3.66 -12.15
C LEU A 105 -10.08 4.51 -13.16
N ASP A 106 -11.39 4.31 -13.28
CA ASP A 106 -12.28 5.18 -14.08
C ASP A 106 -12.28 6.64 -13.56
N HIS A 107 -11.87 6.84 -12.29
CA HIS A 107 -11.77 8.16 -11.64
C HIS A 107 -10.34 8.67 -11.42
N ALA A 108 -9.33 8.02 -11.99
CA ALA A 108 -7.92 8.30 -11.71
C ALA A 108 -7.49 9.75 -11.99
N ALA A 109 -8.15 10.46 -12.92
CA ALA A 109 -7.78 11.84 -13.26
C ALA A 109 -8.05 12.85 -12.14
N HIS A 110 -9.09 12.60 -11.35
CA HIS A 110 -9.62 13.53 -10.34
C HIS A 110 -9.56 12.98 -8.91
N LEU A 111 -9.25 11.69 -8.73
CA LEU A 111 -9.09 11.10 -7.41
C LEU A 111 -7.94 11.75 -6.64
N ARG A 112 -8.25 12.29 -5.46
CA ARG A 112 -7.32 13.00 -4.56
C ARG A 112 -7.06 12.23 -3.29
N HIS A 113 -8.09 11.62 -2.71
CA HIS A 113 -7.97 10.80 -1.51
C HIS A 113 -8.49 9.40 -1.81
N LEU A 114 -7.67 8.41 -1.50
CA LEU A 114 -8.05 7.01 -1.56
C LEU A 114 -7.72 6.35 -0.23
N ASP A 115 -8.74 5.81 0.41
CA ASP A 115 -8.61 4.91 1.55
C ASP A 115 -9.09 3.52 1.17
N ILE A 116 -8.20 2.54 1.34
CA ILE A 116 -8.41 1.11 1.07
C ILE A 116 -7.87 0.28 2.23
N SER A 117 -7.86 0.83 3.45
CA SER A 117 -7.64 0.04 4.65
C SER A 117 -8.65 -1.10 4.73
N TYR A 118 -8.21 -2.24 5.29
CA TYR A 118 -9.01 -3.48 5.39
C TYR A 118 -9.41 -4.16 4.07
N ILE A 119 -8.75 -3.83 2.94
CA ILE A 119 -8.99 -4.51 1.66
C ILE A 119 -7.83 -5.43 1.30
N SER A 120 -7.91 -6.69 1.73
CA SER A 120 -6.83 -7.68 1.54
C SER A 120 -6.74 -8.24 0.12
N SER A 121 -7.80 -8.08 -0.66
CA SER A 121 -7.91 -8.58 -2.04
C SER A 121 -7.04 -7.81 -3.03
N PHE A 122 -6.60 -6.60 -2.69
CA PHE A 122 -5.78 -5.76 -3.57
C PHE A 122 -4.33 -6.25 -3.53
N SER A 123 -3.84 -6.70 -4.69
CA SER A 123 -2.46 -7.13 -4.83
C SER A 123 -1.50 -5.93 -4.91
N SER A 124 -0.21 -6.19 -4.71
CA SER A 124 0.85 -5.19 -4.90
C SER A 124 0.82 -4.53 -6.29
N GLU A 125 0.55 -5.31 -7.35
CA GLU A 125 0.39 -4.81 -8.72
C GLU A 125 -0.81 -3.89 -8.86
N ASP A 126 -1.91 -4.18 -8.14
CA ASP A 126 -3.11 -3.36 -8.16
C ASP A 126 -2.86 -1.98 -7.56
N LEU A 127 -2.19 -1.94 -6.40
CA LEU A 127 -1.81 -0.68 -5.75
C LEU A 127 -0.86 0.13 -6.64
N CYS A 128 0.14 -0.52 -7.23
CA CYS A 128 1.08 0.13 -8.15
C CYS A 128 0.34 0.69 -9.38
N THR A 129 -0.63 -0.06 -9.91
CA THR A 129 -1.47 0.38 -11.05
C THR A 129 -2.25 1.64 -10.68
N ILE A 130 -2.89 1.67 -9.51
CA ILE A 130 -3.60 2.87 -9.01
C ILE A 130 -2.66 4.07 -8.94
N LEU A 131 -1.49 3.93 -8.32
CA LEU A 131 -0.49 5.00 -8.18
C LEU A 131 0.07 5.49 -9.54
N SER A 132 0.18 4.60 -10.52
CA SER A 132 0.63 4.93 -11.88
C SER A 132 -0.40 5.70 -12.71
N LYS A 133 -1.69 5.68 -12.31
CA LYS A 133 -2.78 6.34 -13.03
C LYS A 133 -3.28 7.59 -12.32
N CYS A 134 -3.28 7.61 -10.99
CA CYS A 134 -3.88 8.67 -10.18
C CYS A 134 -2.96 9.90 -10.02
N ARG A 135 -2.92 10.76 -11.03
CA ARG A 135 -2.04 11.96 -11.08
C ARG A 135 -2.33 13.01 -10.01
N SER A 136 -3.58 13.07 -9.56
CA SER A 136 -4.07 14.08 -8.61
C SER A 136 -4.05 13.60 -7.17
N LEU A 137 -3.52 12.39 -6.91
CA LEU A 137 -3.56 11.76 -5.59
C LEU A 137 -2.72 12.56 -4.59
N VAL A 138 -3.35 12.93 -3.48
CA VAL A 138 -2.77 13.69 -2.36
C VAL A 138 -2.68 12.83 -1.10
N ARG A 139 -3.65 11.95 -0.87
CA ARG A 139 -3.66 11.01 0.26
C ARG A 139 -3.90 9.60 -0.26
N PHE A 140 -3.04 8.69 0.18
CA PHE A 140 -3.17 7.26 -0.06
C PHE A 140 -3.06 6.52 1.27
N THR A 141 -4.13 5.83 1.67
CA THR A 141 -4.19 5.02 2.88
C THR A 141 -4.52 3.58 2.52
N ALA A 142 -3.69 2.67 3.01
CA ALA A 142 -3.75 1.22 2.86
C ALA A 142 -3.43 0.52 4.19
N ILE A 143 -3.28 1.28 5.28
CA ILE A 143 -3.07 0.79 6.65
C ILE A 143 -4.04 1.56 7.54
N ASP A 144 -4.84 0.85 8.33
CA ASP A 144 -5.65 1.48 9.37
C ASP A 144 -4.74 2.14 10.44
N PRO A 145 -4.90 3.44 10.71
CA PRO A 145 -4.17 4.12 11.77
C PRO A 145 -4.50 3.64 13.19
N VAL A 146 -5.60 2.90 13.42
CA VAL A 146 -6.05 2.50 14.75
C VAL A 146 -5.72 1.04 15.06
N ASP A 147 -6.00 0.13 14.13
CA ASP A 147 -5.69 -1.30 14.26
C ASP A 147 -5.08 -1.85 12.96
N PRO A 148 -3.75 -1.74 12.78
CA PRO A 148 -3.09 -2.20 11.57
C PRO A 148 -3.02 -3.73 11.53
N ASP A 149 -4.16 -4.40 11.31
CA ASP A 149 -4.23 -5.86 11.24
C ASP A 149 -3.63 -6.34 9.91
N PRO A 150 -2.66 -7.28 9.98
CA PRO A 150 -1.96 -7.73 8.80
C PRO A 150 -2.61 -8.83 7.96
N ALA A 151 -3.73 -9.38 8.39
CA ALA A 151 -4.51 -10.27 7.55
C ALA A 151 -5.34 -9.49 6.52
N VAL A 152 -5.68 -8.23 6.84
CA VAL A 152 -6.74 -7.49 6.14
C VAL A 152 -6.24 -6.31 5.34
N ASN A 153 -5.10 -5.72 5.69
CA ASN A 153 -4.59 -4.53 4.98
C ASN A 153 -3.81 -4.90 3.70
N PRO A 154 -3.96 -4.18 2.58
CA PRO A 154 -3.19 -4.46 1.39
C PRO A 154 -1.68 -4.19 1.59
N VAL A 155 -0.84 -4.91 0.84
CA VAL A 155 0.62 -4.89 0.99
C VAL A 155 1.28 -4.60 -0.35
N MET A 156 2.25 -3.68 -0.35
CA MET A 156 3.06 -3.41 -1.53
C MET A 156 4.42 -4.09 -1.44
N SER A 157 4.80 -4.85 -2.45
CA SER A 157 6.16 -5.38 -2.59
C SER A 157 7.08 -4.28 -3.10
N GLY A 158 8.25 -4.11 -2.48
CA GLY A 158 9.28 -3.19 -2.94
C GLY A 158 9.74 -3.48 -4.36
N ALA A 159 9.69 -4.74 -4.80
CA ALA A 159 10.05 -5.12 -6.18
C ALA A 159 9.04 -4.61 -7.21
N ASP A 160 7.75 -4.57 -6.89
CA ASP A 160 6.72 -4.03 -7.80
C ASP A 160 6.69 -2.51 -7.71
N PHE A 161 6.87 -1.98 -6.51
CA PHE A 161 6.95 -0.55 -6.22
C PHE A 161 7.95 0.17 -7.11
N ILE A 162 9.10 -0.46 -7.38
CA ILE A 162 10.18 0.13 -8.19
C ILE A 162 9.96 0.02 -9.71
N GLN A 163 9.07 -0.86 -10.17
CA GLN A 163 8.88 -1.13 -11.60
C GLN A 163 8.05 -0.08 -12.33
N LEU A 164 7.09 0.56 -11.65
CA LEU A 164 6.17 1.50 -12.31
C LEU A 164 6.56 2.96 -12.09
N ASP A 165 6.47 3.76 -13.14
CA ASP A 165 6.57 5.21 -13.03
C ASP A 165 5.33 5.79 -12.36
N TRP A 166 5.54 6.61 -11.34
CA TRP A 166 4.45 7.20 -10.59
C TRP A 166 3.91 8.40 -11.33
N ALA A 167 2.59 8.41 -11.50
CA ALA A 167 1.89 9.56 -12.05
C ALA A 167 1.78 10.69 -11.03
N SER A 168 1.65 10.35 -9.74
CA SER A 168 1.54 11.34 -8.68
C SER A 168 2.90 11.86 -8.23
N THR A 169 2.99 13.19 -8.11
CA THR A 169 4.07 13.92 -7.45
C THR A 169 3.54 14.79 -6.31
N SER A 170 2.25 14.65 -6.00
CA SER A 170 1.50 15.53 -5.10
C SER A 170 1.12 14.88 -3.78
N LEU A 171 1.59 13.66 -3.52
CA LEU A 171 1.28 12.95 -2.29
C LEU A 171 1.77 13.75 -1.08
N ALA A 172 0.84 14.02 -0.17
CA ALA A 172 1.08 14.64 1.12
C ALA A 172 0.97 13.62 2.27
N VAL A 173 0.19 12.56 2.07
CA VAL A 173 0.01 11.48 3.07
C VAL A 173 0.19 10.13 2.36
N TRP A 174 1.13 9.34 2.88
CA TRP A 174 1.38 7.97 2.47
C TRP A 174 1.27 7.05 3.68
N ASN A 175 0.26 6.20 3.69
CA ASN A 175 0.08 5.18 4.72
C ASN A 175 -0.04 3.82 4.02
N CYS A 176 1.08 3.19 3.69
CA CYS A 176 1.07 1.89 3.01
C CYS A 176 2.33 1.11 3.35
N MET A 177 2.15 -0.19 3.62
CA MET A 177 3.25 -1.06 3.97
C MET A 177 4.03 -1.42 2.71
N ILE A 178 5.34 -1.32 2.80
CA ILE A 178 6.26 -1.77 1.76
C ILE A 178 7.08 -2.93 2.31
N THR A 179 7.00 -4.09 1.67
CA THR A 179 7.80 -5.26 2.01
C THR A 179 9.03 -5.33 1.14
N VAL A 180 10.20 -5.49 1.76
CA VAL A 180 11.46 -5.74 1.05
C VAL A 180 12.13 -6.96 1.66
N PRO A 181 12.62 -7.92 0.84
CA PRO A 181 13.36 -9.06 1.34
C PRO A 181 14.53 -8.60 2.22
N ARG A 182 14.66 -9.11 3.45
CA ARG A 182 15.83 -8.89 4.31
C ARG A 182 16.53 -10.21 4.61
N SER A 183 17.85 -10.19 4.62
CA SER A 183 18.66 -11.26 5.20
C SER A 183 18.41 -11.27 6.71
N ASN A 184 17.45 -12.07 7.15
CA ASN A 184 17.34 -12.38 8.57
C ASN A 184 18.65 -13.07 8.93
N GLY A 185 19.50 -12.41 9.73
CA GLY A 185 20.78 -12.96 10.19
C GLY A 185 20.61 -14.13 11.18
N GLY A 186 19.66 -15.02 10.92
CA GLY A 186 19.44 -16.24 11.69
C GLY A 186 20.47 -17.29 11.30
N ASP A 187 21.59 -17.27 12.03
CA ASP A 187 22.49 -18.32 12.51
C ASP A 187 22.70 -19.68 11.78
N GLU A 188 22.15 -19.99 10.61
CA GLU A 188 22.33 -21.33 9.99
C GLU A 188 22.99 -21.29 8.60
N GLU A 189 24.33 -21.27 8.64
CA GLU A 189 25.32 -21.98 7.79
C GLU A 189 25.26 -21.95 6.24
N GLU A 190 24.34 -21.23 5.58
CA GLU A 190 24.37 -21.09 4.11
C GLU A 190 25.19 -19.85 3.66
N GLU A 191 26.52 -19.89 3.88
CA GLU A 191 27.45 -18.76 3.66
C GLU A 191 27.50 -18.21 2.22
N ASP A 192 27.28 -19.01 1.18
CA ASP A 192 27.54 -18.58 -0.20
C ASP A 192 26.35 -17.89 -0.89
N GLY A 193 25.12 -18.04 -0.38
CA GLY A 193 23.90 -17.46 -0.98
C GLY A 193 23.50 -16.10 -0.41
N GLN A 194 23.95 -15.76 0.79
CA GLN A 194 23.41 -14.65 1.57
C GLN A 194 23.89 -13.28 1.10
N ALA A 195 25.15 -13.17 0.67
CA ALA A 195 25.75 -11.89 0.25
C ALA A 195 25.08 -11.28 -1.00
N ASN A 196 24.71 -12.11 -1.97
CA ASN A 196 24.02 -11.62 -3.18
C ASN A 196 22.60 -11.12 -2.86
N ASN A 197 21.91 -11.77 -1.93
CA ASN A 197 20.57 -11.37 -1.52
C ASN A 197 20.56 -10.05 -0.74
N GLU A 198 21.57 -9.82 0.11
CA GLU A 198 21.71 -8.56 0.83
C GLU A 198 21.97 -7.37 -0.10
N MET A 199 22.86 -7.55 -1.09
CA MET A 199 23.14 -6.52 -2.09
C MET A 199 21.90 -6.17 -2.91
N GLU A 200 21.14 -7.17 -3.35
CA GLU A 200 19.90 -6.94 -4.10
C GLU A 200 18.82 -6.30 -3.22
N SER A 201 18.71 -6.72 -1.95
CA SER A 201 17.84 -6.06 -0.98
C SER A 201 18.16 -4.57 -0.85
N HIS A 202 19.42 -4.21 -0.60
CA HIS A 202 19.82 -2.81 -0.50
C HIS A 202 19.55 -2.04 -1.79
N ARG A 203 19.75 -2.66 -2.96
CA ARG A 203 19.42 -2.06 -4.24
C ARG A 203 17.92 -1.73 -4.36
N ILE A 204 17.06 -2.67 -3.97
CA ILE A 204 15.60 -2.46 -3.95
C ILE A 204 15.22 -1.37 -2.96
N GLN A 205 15.76 -1.41 -1.73
CA GLN A 205 15.49 -0.41 -0.70
C GLN A 205 15.87 1.00 -1.15
N GLN A 206 17.06 1.19 -1.72
CA GLN A 206 17.50 2.47 -2.23
C GLN A 206 16.57 3.00 -3.33
N GLN A 207 16.12 2.13 -4.25
CA GLN A 207 15.18 2.53 -5.30
C GLN A 207 13.78 2.88 -4.75
N VAL A 208 13.31 2.16 -3.73
CA VAL A 208 12.09 2.53 -3.01
C VAL A 208 12.25 3.91 -2.38
N TYR A 209 13.36 4.18 -1.70
CA TYR A 209 13.64 5.49 -1.12
C TYR A 209 13.71 6.60 -2.17
N GLN A 210 14.37 6.36 -3.30
CA GLN A 210 14.41 7.32 -4.41
C GLN A 210 13.03 7.64 -4.97
N LYS A 211 12.14 6.64 -5.08
CA LYS A 211 10.75 6.87 -5.51
C LYS A 211 9.94 7.64 -4.47
N LEU A 212 10.06 7.31 -3.17
CA LEU A 212 9.43 8.08 -2.10
C LEU A 212 9.95 9.52 -2.07
N ALA A 213 11.25 9.74 -2.31
CA ALA A 213 11.89 11.06 -2.37
C ALA A 213 11.31 11.97 -3.48
N GLN A 214 10.70 11.41 -4.52
CA GLN A 214 10.02 12.19 -5.56
C GLN A 214 8.76 12.89 -5.03
N GLN A 215 8.19 12.40 -3.92
CA GLN A 215 7.01 12.98 -3.26
C GLN A 215 7.43 14.15 -2.36
N THR A 216 7.99 15.20 -2.93
CA THR A 216 8.56 16.34 -2.17
C THR A 216 7.57 17.08 -1.28
N ARG A 217 6.26 16.88 -1.49
CA ARG A 217 5.16 17.43 -0.69
C ARG A 217 4.71 16.53 0.45
N LEU A 218 5.36 15.38 0.65
CA LEU A 218 5.00 14.39 1.65
C LEU A 218 5.16 14.98 3.06
N GLN A 219 4.08 14.93 3.84
CA GLN A 219 3.99 15.43 5.21
C GLN A 219 3.87 14.29 6.22
N GLU A 220 3.23 13.20 5.82
CA GLU A 220 3.04 12.00 6.65
C GLU A 220 3.50 10.78 5.87
N LEU A 221 4.42 10.02 6.47
CA LEU A 221 4.93 8.76 5.95
C LEU A 221 4.76 7.68 7.00
N LYS A 222 3.84 6.75 6.76
CA LYS A 222 3.65 5.56 7.59
C LYS A 222 3.99 4.31 6.79
N LEU A 223 4.92 3.52 7.34
CA LEU A 223 5.48 2.34 6.68
C LEU A 223 5.21 1.05 7.45
N GLY A 224 5.00 1.15 8.76
CA GLY A 224 4.97 0.01 9.66
C GLY A 224 3.60 -0.61 9.89
N ARG A 225 3.61 -1.90 10.22
CA ARG A 225 2.44 -2.77 10.43
C ARG A 225 2.83 -3.89 11.40
N LEU A 226 1.88 -4.37 12.20
CA LEU A 226 2.07 -5.60 12.97
C LEU A 226 2.30 -6.77 11.99
N ASP A 227 3.25 -7.66 12.23
CA ASP A 227 3.34 -8.94 11.50
C ASP A 227 2.65 -10.00 12.35
N ARG A 228 1.45 -10.41 11.96
CA ARG A 228 0.65 -11.43 12.65
C ARG A 228 0.86 -12.73 11.92
N LYS A 229 2.12 -13.15 11.81
CA LYS A 229 2.35 -14.58 11.65
C LYS A 229 1.73 -15.29 12.86
N GLN A 230 1.36 -16.55 12.67
CA GLN A 230 0.94 -17.48 13.72
C GLN A 230 2.11 -17.82 14.65
N VAL A 231 2.84 -16.80 15.08
CA VAL A 231 3.98 -16.97 15.95
C VAL A 231 3.41 -17.16 17.35
N PRO A 232 3.90 -18.16 18.11
CA PRO A 232 3.55 -18.32 19.51
C PRO A 232 3.59 -16.97 20.23
N GLU A 233 2.78 -16.78 21.27
CA GLU A 233 2.62 -15.52 22.04
C GLU A 233 3.95 -14.86 22.48
N ASP A 234 5.07 -15.59 22.39
CA ASP A 234 6.42 -15.22 22.78
C ASP A 234 7.30 -14.62 21.66
N GLU A 235 6.91 -14.66 20.38
CA GLU A 235 7.71 -14.06 19.29
C GLU A 235 7.16 -12.72 18.80
N SER A 236 8.08 -11.88 18.33
CA SER A 236 7.88 -10.45 18.18
C SER A 236 6.97 -10.07 17.00
N TRP A 237 6.01 -9.17 17.23
CA TRP A 237 4.93 -8.78 16.31
C TRP A 237 5.38 -7.79 15.22
N TYR A 238 6.67 -7.80 14.86
CA TYR A 238 7.29 -6.77 14.04
C TYR A 238 7.47 -7.23 12.60
N GLN A 239 7.22 -6.32 11.65
CA GLN A 239 7.52 -6.51 10.24
C GLN A 239 9.04 -6.71 10.06
N THR A 240 9.45 -7.95 9.80
CA THR A 240 10.86 -8.29 9.54
C THR A 240 11.26 -7.99 8.09
N GLN A 241 10.35 -8.17 7.14
CA GLN A 241 10.57 -7.88 5.72
C GLN A 241 10.14 -6.45 5.42
N CYS A 242 10.86 -5.46 5.95
CA CYS A 242 10.54 -4.03 5.86
C CYS A 242 11.70 -3.22 5.28
N LEU A 243 11.46 -1.94 5.00
CA LEU A 243 12.54 -1.00 4.72
C LEU A 243 13.43 -0.83 5.95
N GLU A 244 14.75 -0.91 5.75
CA GLU A 244 15.71 -0.63 6.81
C GLU A 244 15.91 0.87 6.94
N MET A 245 15.59 1.42 8.11
CA MET A 245 15.68 2.85 8.39
C MET A 245 17.12 3.23 8.79
N THR A 246 18.09 3.03 7.89
CA THR A 246 19.50 3.40 8.12
C THR A 246 20.06 4.19 6.95
N LEU A 247 21.13 4.96 7.19
CA LEU A 247 21.80 5.65 6.07
C LEU A 247 22.45 4.68 5.09
N ALA A 248 22.87 3.49 5.55
CA ALA A 248 23.53 2.50 4.71
C ALA A 248 22.59 1.88 3.66
N SER A 249 21.28 1.80 3.96
CA SER A 249 20.26 1.29 3.04
C SER A 249 19.71 2.35 2.06
N GLY A 250 20.21 3.59 2.13
CA GLY A 250 19.78 4.69 1.26
C GLY A 250 18.68 5.60 1.83
N MET A 251 18.44 5.59 3.14
CA MET A 251 17.51 6.53 3.78
C MET A 251 17.89 8.00 3.49
N ASP A 252 19.15 8.28 3.19
CA ASP A 252 19.64 9.61 2.86
C ASP A 252 19.04 10.21 1.58
N GLU A 253 18.55 9.37 0.67
CA GLU A 253 17.77 9.78 -0.51
C GLU A 253 16.52 10.59 -0.12
N LEU A 254 15.96 10.32 1.05
CA LEU A 254 14.80 11.04 1.59
C LEU A 254 15.14 12.45 2.12
N ALA A 255 16.40 12.92 2.03
CA ALA A 255 16.80 14.25 2.49
C ALA A 255 15.95 15.38 1.91
N VAL A 256 15.38 15.19 0.71
CA VAL A 256 14.59 16.18 -0.02
C VAL A 256 13.19 16.40 0.56
N LEU A 257 12.69 15.51 1.43
CA LEU A 257 11.36 15.59 2.04
C LEU A 257 11.29 16.66 3.14
N LYS A 258 11.46 17.94 2.77
CA LYS A 258 11.51 19.06 3.71
C LYS A 258 10.17 19.39 4.38
N ASP A 259 9.08 18.89 3.81
CA ASP A 259 7.73 19.05 4.32
C ASP A 259 7.26 17.91 5.23
N LEU A 260 8.11 16.89 5.44
CA LEU A 260 7.79 15.76 6.31
C LEU A 260 7.63 16.22 7.76
N LYS A 261 6.46 15.94 8.34
CA LYS A 261 6.07 16.28 9.72
C LYS A 261 5.95 15.06 10.61
N GLN A 262 5.47 13.96 10.05
CA GLN A 262 5.27 12.72 10.79
C GLN A 262 5.89 11.55 10.04
N LEU A 263 6.72 10.80 10.76
CA LEU A 263 7.21 9.49 10.37
C LEU A 263 6.62 8.44 11.31
N ASP A 264 5.99 7.40 10.78
CA ASP A 264 5.51 6.27 11.58
C ASP A 264 6.16 4.98 11.10
N ILE A 265 6.98 4.44 11.99
CA ILE A 265 7.71 3.17 11.83
C ILE A 265 7.29 2.19 12.93
N SER A 266 6.13 2.42 13.54
CA SER A 266 5.57 1.52 14.53
C SER A 266 5.47 0.13 13.94
N TYR A 267 5.87 -0.86 14.74
CA TYR A 267 5.83 -2.26 14.34
C TYR A 267 6.82 -2.66 13.23
N MET A 268 7.76 -1.81 12.82
CA MET A 268 8.86 -2.21 11.95
C MET A 268 10.03 -2.77 12.76
N ASN A 269 10.72 -3.78 12.23
CA ASN A 269 12.04 -4.20 12.69
C ASN A 269 13.10 -3.17 12.23
N HIS A 270 13.03 -1.95 12.75
CA HIS A 270 13.94 -0.86 12.38
C HIS A 270 15.24 -0.89 13.20
N ASN A 271 16.32 -0.34 12.62
CA ASN A 271 17.63 -0.23 13.24
C ASN A 271 18.03 1.24 13.44
N LEU A 272 17.09 2.11 13.85
CA LEU A 272 17.40 3.53 14.01
C LEU A 272 18.38 3.76 15.17
N GLY A 273 19.57 4.23 14.81
CA GLY A 273 20.60 4.66 15.73
C GLY A 273 20.61 6.17 15.97
N LEU A 274 21.56 6.59 16.81
CA LEU A 274 21.81 8.01 17.06
C LEU A 274 22.21 8.76 15.77
N THR A 275 23.05 8.14 14.93
CA THR A 275 23.51 8.73 13.66
C THR A 275 22.34 9.07 12.74
N GLU A 276 21.38 8.17 12.62
CA GLU A 276 20.17 8.35 11.81
C GLU A 276 19.31 9.48 12.36
N LEU A 277 19.10 9.55 13.68
CA LEU A 277 18.30 10.60 14.32
C LEU A 277 18.92 11.99 14.17
N GLU A 278 20.24 12.11 14.35
CA GLU A 278 20.98 13.35 14.08
C GLU A 278 20.83 13.78 12.62
N TRP A 279 20.93 12.82 11.70
CA TRP A 279 20.72 13.07 10.28
C TRP A 279 19.29 13.54 10.00
N MET A 280 18.25 12.91 10.59
CA MET A 280 16.85 13.29 10.42
C MET A 280 16.60 14.72 10.92
N ALA A 281 17.08 15.05 12.13
CA ALA A 281 16.92 16.38 12.71
C ALA A 281 17.57 17.48 11.85
N LYS A 282 18.68 17.15 11.19
CA LYS A 282 19.37 18.07 10.27
C LYS A 282 18.62 18.24 8.93
N HIS A 283 18.03 17.18 8.38
CA HIS A 283 17.50 17.19 7.02
C HIS A 283 15.98 17.37 6.92
N TRP A 284 15.22 17.04 7.96
CA TRP A 284 13.77 17.19 8.02
C TRP A 284 13.39 18.25 9.07
N PRO A 285 13.57 19.55 8.76
CA PRO A 285 13.41 20.63 9.74
C PRO A 285 11.97 20.83 10.24
N LYS A 286 10.99 20.21 9.56
CA LYS A 286 9.57 20.23 9.95
C LYS A 286 9.12 18.93 10.61
N LEU A 287 10.03 17.98 10.85
CA LEU A 287 9.67 16.72 11.49
C LEU A 287 9.30 17.01 12.95
N GLU A 288 8.02 16.86 13.25
CA GLU A 288 7.44 17.10 14.56
C GLU A 288 7.38 15.82 15.38
N LYS A 289 7.33 14.66 14.70
CA LYS A 289 6.89 13.43 15.34
C LYS A 289 7.45 12.17 14.68
N ILE A 290 7.94 11.24 15.51
CA ILE A 290 8.31 9.88 15.08
C ILE A 290 7.56 8.85 15.94
N ASP A 291 6.63 8.13 15.34
CA ASP A 291 5.95 7.01 15.98
C ASP A 291 6.76 5.72 15.81
N GLY A 292 6.76 4.86 16.83
CA GLY A 292 7.38 3.54 16.76
C GLY A 292 8.85 3.45 17.20
N LEU A 293 9.47 4.55 17.63
CA LEU A 293 10.88 4.56 18.10
C LEU A 293 11.13 3.57 19.25
N PHE A 294 10.19 3.47 20.19
CA PHE A 294 10.29 2.64 21.39
C PHE A 294 9.36 1.41 21.36
N ARG A 295 8.74 1.14 20.20
CA ARG A 295 7.85 -0.01 19.98
C ARG A 295 8.44 -0.99 18.97
N GLY A 296 9.77 -1.05 18.85
CA GLY A 296 10.46 -1.95 17.93
C GLY A 296 10.91 -3.24 18.62
N CYS A 297 11.47 -4.17 17.83
CA CYS A 297 12.11 -5.39 18.33
C CYS A 297 13.32 -5.14 19.23
N ARG A 298 13.85 -3.91 19.21
CA ARG A 298 15.06 -3.50 19.91
C ARG A 298 14.77 -2.17 20.56
N ASP A 299 14.82 -2.16 21.89
CA ASP A 299 14.83 -0.90 22.62
C ASP A 299 16.02 -0.06 22.13
N PRO A 300 15.81 1.23 21.82
CA PRO A 300 16.90 2.12 21.48
C PRO A 300 17.96 2.11 22.57
N ARG A 301 19.23 2.19 22.17
CA ARG A 301 20.34 2.29 23.14
C ARG A 301 20.10 3.50 24.07
N PRO A 302 20.51 3.46 25.35
CA PRO A 302 20.30 4.56 26.30
C PRO A 302 20.74 5.94 25.80
N VAL A 303 21.82 6.00 25.02
CA VAL A 303 22.32 7.23 24.39
C VAL A 303 21.28 7.91 23.48
N VAL A 304 20.37 7.15 22.85
CA VAL A 304 19.28 7.67 22.03
C VAL A 304 18.24 8.38 22.90
N HIS A 305 17.88 7.81 24.06
CA HIS A 305 16.97 8.45 25.00
C HIS A 305 17.53 9.78 25.52
N GLU A 306 18.80 9.79 25.92
CA GLU A 306 19.48 11.01 26.39
C GLU A 306 19.54 12.09 25.32
N TRP A 307 19.84 11.71 24.07
CA TRP A 307 19.87 12.64 22.95
C TRP A 307 18.49 13.21 22.63
N LEU A 308 17.45 12.37 22.55
CA LEU A 308 16.07 12.82 22.27
C LEU A 308 15.57 13.77 23.36
N ALA A 309 15.81 13.44 24.63
CA ALA A 309 15.43 14.30 25.76
C ALA A 309 16.08 15.70 25.70
N THR A 310 17.26 15.81 25.08
CA THR A 310 18.03 17.07 25.02
C THR A 310 17.84 17.86 23.73
N HIS A 311 17.60 17.19 22.60
CA HIS A 311 17.57 17.82 21.28
C HIS A 311 16.20 17.82 20.61
N GLN A 312 15.38 16.80 20.86
CA GLN A 312 14.08 16.60 20.19
C GLN A 312 13.04 15.98 21.15
N PRO A 313 12.70 16.64 22.26
CA PRO A 313 11.79 16.07 23.26
C PRO A 313 10.39 15.81 22.69
N ASP A 314 9.96 16.59 21.69
CA ASP A 314 8.63 16.47 21.07
C ASP A 314 8.48 15.19 20.22
N TRP A 315 9.59 14.57 19.80
CA TRP A 315 9.54 13.29 19.09
C TRP A 315 9.17 12.13 20.02
N VAL A 316 9.35 12.29 21.33
CA VAL A 316 8.98 11.29 22.34
C VAL A 316 7.54 11.56 22.76
N VAL A 317 6.58 11.10 21.96
CA VAL A 317 5.19 11.11 22.40
C VAL A 317 4.96 9.85 23.23
N ASP A 318 4.72 10.04 24.52
CA ASP A 318 4.33 8.94 25.41
C ASP A 318 3.01 8.34 24.91
N ASP A 319 3.12 7.16 24.35
CA ASP A 319 2.02 6.41 23.79
C ASP A 319 0.91 6.11 24.80
N ASN A 320 1.24 6.07 26.10
CA ASN A 320 0.24 5.92 27.15
C ASN A 320 -0.72 7.11 27.17
N VAL A 321 -0.23 8.32 26.87
CA VAL A 321 -1.05 9.52 26.77
C VAL A 321 -1.99 9.44 25.56
N ARG A 322 -1.56 8.82 24.46
CA ARG A 322 -2.41 8.63 23.27
C ARG A 322 -3.46 7.54 23.44
N GLN A 323 -3.08 6.37 23.94
CA GLN A 323 -4.04 5.29 24.20
C GLN A 323 -5.10 5.73 25.20
N ALA A 324 -4.71 6.46 26.25
CA ALA A 324 -5.66 7.06 27.18
C ALA A 324 -6.64 8.02 26.49
N ARG A 325 -6.15 8.86 25.55
CA ARG A 325 -6.97 9.81 24.80
C ARG A 325 -7.89 9.13 23.79
N GLN A 326 -7.43 8.13 23.04
CA GLN A 326 -8.24 7.36 22.09
C GLN A 326 -9.31 6.52 22.79
N THR A 327 -8.96 5.87 23.90
CA THR A 327 -9.92 5.13 24.74
C THR A 327 -11.00 6.06 25.29
N ALA A 328 -10.63 7.27 25.70
CA ALA A 328 -11.59 8.28 26.14
C ALA A 328 -12.54 8.73 25.01
N LEU A 329 -12.02 8.92 23.79
CA LEU A 329 -12.85 9.30 22.63
C LEU A 329 -13.83 8.19 22.21
N ARG A 330 -13.39 6.93 22.17
CA ARG A 330 -14.28 5.78 21.87
C ARG A 330 -15.43 5.66 22.88
N ARG A 331 -15.16 5.89 24.17
CA ARG A 331 -16.21 5.89 25.20
C ARG A 331 -17.25 6.99 24.98
N ILE A 332 -16.82 8.18 24.55
CA ILE A 332 -17.73 9.30 24.27
C ILE A 332 -18.64 9.01 23.06
N SER A 333 -18.17 8.27 22.06
CA SER A 333 -18.98 7.88 20.91
C SER A 333 -20.04 6.84 21.25
N ILE A 334 -19.72 5.86 22.10
CA ILE A 334 -20.66 4.80 22.52
C ILE A 334 -21.79 5.37 23.40
N ASP A 335 -21.52 6.37 24.24
CA ASP A 335 -22.53 6.97 25.12
C ASP A 335 -23.51 7.92 24.39
N ARG A 336 -23.34 8.13 23.08
CA ARG A 336 -24.19 9.03 22.25
C ARG A 336 -25.12 8.31 21.28
N GLU A 337 -25.06 6.98 21.22
CA GLU A 337 -25.99 6.11 20.47
C GLU A 337 -27.06 5.52 21.40
#